data_AF-A0A959EZH1-F1
#
_entry.id   AF-A0A959EZH1-F1
#
_cell.length_a   1.000
_cell.length_b   1.000
_cell.length_c   1.000
_cell.angle_alpha   90.00
_cell.angle_beta   90.00
_cell.angle_gamma   90.00
#
_symmetry.space_group_name_H-M   'P 1'
#
loop_
_entity.id
_entity.type
_entity.pdbx_description
1 polymer ?
#
loop_
_entity_poly.entity_id
_entity_poly.type
_entity_poly.pdbx_seq_one_letter_code
_entity_poly.pdbx_strand_id
1 'polypeptide(L)'
;QDSIAAAEAGLKNKKSKIVVEQGQIIKVSKDAHGFVSREVLTQTWTDWIDYWSVDFDFENKREIIRVQDPASGEWEERWTGDYIFENEWQSFRTKKDRSLELKSAFHECQPGRRKIAVKVVDIFGNDTMTIIKVTVS
;
A
#
# COMPACT_ATOMS: atom_id res chain seq x y z
N GLN A 1 -0.28 -22.78 -4.10
CA GLN A 1 -1.05 -21.77 -4.86
C GLN A 1 -2.03 -22.55 -5.73
N ASP A 2 -3.33 -22.28 -5.62
CA ASP A 2 -4.34 -23.02 -6.38
C ASP A 2 -4.32 -22.58 -7.85
N SER A 3 -4.22 -23.52 -8.79
CA SER A 3 -4.34 -23.23 -10.23
C SER A 3 -5.79 -22.93 -10.61
N ILE A 4 -5.99 -22.24 -11.74
CA ILE A 4 -7.32 -22.04 -12.33
C ILE A 4 -8.03 -23.39 -12.50
N ALA A 5 -7.36 -24.42 -13.03
CA ALA A 5 -7.96 -25.73 -13.24
C ALA A 5 -8.49 -26.37 -11.94
N ALA A 6 -7.74 -26.25 -10.83
CA ALA A 6 -8.18 -26.73 -9.53
C ALA A 6 -9.37 -25.91 -8.99
N ALA A 7 -9.37 -24.59 -9.22
CA ALA A 7 -10.49 -23.74 -8.86
C ALA A 7 -11.77 -24.11 -9.64
N GLU A 8 -11.68 -24.35 -10.95
CA GLU A 8 -12.84 -24.70 -11.78
C GLU A 8 -13.49 -26.03 -11.40
N ALA A 9 -12.65 -27.04 -11.11
CA ALA A 9 -13.09 -28.37 -10.72
C ALA A 9 -13.78 -28.36 -9.33
N GLY A 10 -13.25 -27.58 -8.38
CA GLY A 10 -13.77 -27.51 -7.02
C GLY A 10 -14.94 -26.53 -6.81
N LEU A 11 -15.21 -25.63 -7.76
CA LEU A 11 -16.21 -24.57 -7.60
C LEU A 11 -17.63 -25.12 -7.74
N LYS A 12 -18.46 -24.93 -6.71
CA LYS A 12 -19.90 -25.23 -6.75
C LYS A 12 -20.65 -24.19 -7.60
N ASN A 13 -21.81 -24.56 -8.14
CA ASN A 13 -22.67 -23.63 -8.89
C ASN A 13 -23.02 -22.39 -8.05
N LYS A 14 -23.15 -21.24 -8.71
CA LYS A 14 -23.40 -19.92 -8.11
C LYS A 14 -22.32 -19.44 -7.12
N LYS A 15 -21.08 -19.93 -7.24
CA LYS A 15 -19.93 -19.47 -6.43
C LYS A 15 -18.87 -18.83 -7.31
N SER A 16 -18.02 -18.03 -6.68
CA SER A 16 -16.80 -17.49 -7.28
C SER A 16 -15.61 -17.71 -6.36
N LYS A 17 -14.42 -17.77 -6.94
CA LYS A 17 -13.13 -17.90 -6.26
C LYS A 17 -12.11 -17.02 -6.97
N ILE A 18 -11.27 -16.35 -6.19
CA ILE A 18 -10.14 -15.58 -6.71
C ILE A 18 -8.90 -16.47 -6.65
N VAL A 19 -8.14 -16.50 -7.74
CA VAL A 19 -6.86 -17.21 -7.85
C VAL A 19 -5.79 -16.27 -8.37
N VAL A 20 -4.54 -16.56 -8.01
CA VAL A 20 -3.36 -15.87 -8.55
C VAL A 20 -2.62 -16.86 -9.41
N GLU A 21 -2.54 -16.59 -10.71
CA GLU A 21 -1.84 -17.45 -11.67
C GLU A 21 -1.04 -16.59 -12.66
N GLN A 22 0.22 -16.96 -12.88
CA GLN A 22 1.13 -16.25 -13.79
C GLN A 22 1.23 -14.73 -13.53
N GLY A 23 1.18 -14.32 -12.26
CA GLY A 23 1.27 -12.90 -11.89
C GLY A 23 0.03 -12.10 -12.28
N GLN A 24 -1.14 -12.74 -12.39
CA GLN A 24 -2.43 -12.09 -12.57
C GLN A 24 -3.42 -12.58 -11.52
N ILE A 25 -4.30 -11.68 -11.07
CA ILE A 25 -5.44 -12.04 -10.24
C ILE A 25 -6.62 -12.33 -11.15
N ILE A 26 -7.17 -13.53 -11.04
CA ILE A 26 -8.26 -14.01 -11.87
C ILE A 26 -9.41 -14.42 -10.96
N LYS A 27 -10.59 -13.90 -11.23
CA LYS A 27 -11.84 -14.35 -10.63
C LYS A 27 -12.46 -15.42 -11.51
N VAL A 28 -12.56 -16.62 -10.96
CA VAL A 28 -13.27 -17.75 -11.57
C VAL A 28 -14.67 -17.78 -10.96
N SER A 29 -15.71 -17.75 -11.80
CA SER A 29 -17.11 -17.82 -11.37
C SER A 29 -17.83 -18.97 -12.05
N LYS A 30 -18.75 -19.64 -11.34
CA LYS A 30 -19.62 -20.67 -11.92
C LYS A 30 -21.07 -20.24 -11.76
N ASP A 31 -21.82 -20.25 -12.86
CA ASP A 31 -23.22 -19.85 -12.86
C ASP A 31 -24.14 -20.97 -12.31
N ALA A 32 -25.47 -20.80 -12.44
CA ALA A 32 -26.44 -21.79 -11.98
C ALA A 32 -26.43 -23.08 -12.82
N HIS A 33 -26.08 -22.98 -14.11
CA HIS A 33 -26.09 -24.06 -15.08
C HIS A 33 -24.74 -24.80 -15.14
N GLY A 34 -23.76 -24.33 -14.40
CA GLY A 34 -22.43 -24.94 -14.31
C GLY A 34 -21.42 -24.34 -15.30
N PHE A 35 -21.79 -23.31 -16.08
CA PHE A 35 -20.86 -22.61 -16.94
C PHE A 35 -19.87 -21.82 -16.11
N VAL A 36 -18.59 -21.93 -16.47
CA VAL A 36 -17.49 -21.26 -15.81
C VAL A 36 -17.06 -20.03 -16.61
N SER A 37 -16.89 -18.90 -15.94
CA SER A 37 -16.30 -17.68 -16.50
C SER A 37 -15.04 -17.27 -15.74
N ARG A 38 -14.13 -16.62 -16.44
CA ARG A 38 -12.86 -16.11 -15.91
C ARG A 38 -12.79 -14.61 -16.18
N GLU A 39 -12.41 -13.85 -15.17
CA GLU A 39 -12.28 -12.39 -15.24
C GLU A 39 -10.91 -11.99 -14.67
N VAL A 40 -10.06 -11.37 -15.48
CA VAL A 40 -8.77 -10.84 -15.03
C VAL A 40 -9.01 -9.51 -14.30
N LEU A 41 -8.64 -9.47 -13.02
CA LEU A 41 -8.84 -8.31 -12.15
C LEU A 41 -7.64 -7.35 -12.15
N THR A 42 -6.45 -7.81 -12.54
CA THR A 42 -5.22 -7.00 -12.63
C THR A 42 -4.87 -6.77 -14.09
N GLN A 43 -5.38 -5.69 -14.68
CA GLN A 43 -5.16 -5.33 -16.08
C GLN A 43 -4.02 -4.33 -16.26
N THR A 44 -3.84 -3.46 -15.25
CA THR A 44 -2.80 -2.44 -15.20
C THR A 44 -1.94 -2.61 -13.95
N TRP A 45 -0.73 -2.07 -13.95
CA TRP A 45 0.18 -2.21 -12.81
C TRP A 45 -0.39 -1.57 -11.52
N THR A 46 -1.23 -0.54 -11.64
CA THR A 46 -1.83 0.13 -10.48
C THR A 46 -2.87 -0.74 -9.78
N ASP A 47 -3.41 -1.77 -10.44
CA ASP A 47 -4.37 -2.71 -9.84
C ASP A 47 -3.75 -3.53 -8.70
N TRP A 48 -2.42 -3.55 -8.61
CA TRP A 48 -1.67 -4.15 -7.50
C TRP A 48 -1.56 -3.23 -6.28
N ILE A 49 -1.94 -1.95 -6.39
CA ILE A 49 -1.82 -0.97 -5.32
C ILE A 49 -3.18 -0.75 -4.68
N ASP A 50 -3.24 -0.93 -3.36
CA ASP A 50 -4.44 -0.68 -2.55
C ASP A 50 -4.38 0.69 -1.88
N TYR A 51 -3.19 1.13 -1.48
CA TYR A 51 -2.96 2.37 -0.77
C TYR A 51 -1.60 2.98 -1.13
N TRP A 52 -1.51 4.31 -1.17
CA TRP A 52 -0.23 4.99 -1.11
C TRP A 52 -0.35 6.37 -0.44
N SER A 53 0.75 6.85 0.11
CA SER A 53 0.84 8.14 0.81
C SER A 53 2.16 8.84 0.59
N VAL A 54 2.15 10.15 0.85
CA VAL A 54 3.27 11.07 0.66
C VAL A 54 3.52 11.86 1.94
N ASP A 55 4.79 11.95 2.29
CA ASP A 55 5.38 12.90 3.22
C ASP A 55 6.24 13.86 2.38
N PHE A 56 5.90 15.15 2.35
CA PHE A 56 6.54 16.15 1.49
C PHE A 56 7.83 16.73 2.07
N ASP A 57 8.16 16.45 3.34
CA ASP A 57 9.37 16.89 4.02
C ASP A 57 9.89 15.86 5.03
N PHE A 58 10.07 14.63 4.55
CA PHE A 58 10.57 13.52 5.35
C PHE A 58 11.92 13.86 5.96
N GLU A 59 12.12 13.37 7.19
CA GLU A 59 13.24 13.69 8.09
C GLU A 59 13.14 15.04 8.82
N ASN A 60 12.04 15.79 8.66
CA ASN A 60 11.76 16.99 9.46
C ASN A 60 11.55 16.66 10.96
N LYS A 61 11.10 15.44 11.28
CA LYS A 61 10.64 15.03 12.61
C LYS A 61 11.31 13.73 13.05
N ARG A 62 12.19 13.86 14.04
CA ARG A 62 12.88 12.72 14.67
C ARG A 62 11.89 11.86 15.46
N GLU A 63 12.06 10.55 15.38
CA GLU A 63 11.32 9.61 16.22
C GLU A 63 11.93 9.56 17.63
N ILE A 64 11.24 10.16 18.60
CA ILE A 64 11.70 10.23 19.99
C ILE A 64 10.87 9.27 20.84
N ILE A 65 11.53 8.36 21.54
CA ILE A 65 10.91 7.45 22.50
C ILE A 65 11.28 7.85 23.93
N ARG A 66 10.46 7.41 24.88
CA ARG A 66 10.76 7.51 26.31
C ARG A 66 11.26 6.17 26.81
N VAL A 67 12.44 6.17 27.39
CA VAL A 67 13.05 4.98 28.00
C VAL A 67 13.20 5.25 29.49
N GLN A 68 12.94 4.24 30.32
CA GLN A 68 13.18 4.34 31.75
C GLN A 68 14.58 3.80 32.05
N ASP A 69 15.38 4.58 32.78
CA ASP A 69 16.67 4.12 33.28
C ASP A 69 16.44 3.06 34.39
N PRO A 70 16.95 1.83 34.23
CA PRO A 70 16.73 0.76 35.21
C PRO A 70 17.46 0.98 36.54
N ALA A 71 18.47 1.87 36.59
CA ALA A 71 19.22 2.20 37.80
C ALA A 71 18.61 3.37 38.58
N SER A 72 18.18 4.43 37.89
CA SER A 72 17.60 5.63 38.53
C SER A 72 16.07 5.63 38.61
N GLY A 73 15.39 4.86 37.75
CA GLY A 73 13.94 4.88 37.60
C GLY A 73 13.40 6.13 36.87
N GLU A 74 14.27 7.03 36.43
CA GLU A 74 13.88 8.25 35.71
C GLU A 74 13.58 7.95 34.23
N TRP A 75 12.71 8.77 33.64
CA TRP A 75 12.40 8.69 32.21
C TRP A 75 13.26 9.68 31.44
N GLU A 76 13.85 9.22 30.35
CA GLU A 76 14.63 10.04 29.42
C GLU A 76 14.07 9.93 28.00
N GLU A 77 14.15 11.04 27.26
CA GLU A 77 13.81 11.08 25.84
C GLU A 77 15.04 10.74 25.01
N ARG A 78 14.91 9.74 24.14
CA ARG A 78 15.98 9.27 23.26
C ARG A 78 15.49 9.24 21.82
N TRP A 79 16.28 9.82 20.92
CA TRP A 79 16.08 9.65 19.49
C TRP A 79 16.46 8.21 19.10
N THR A 80 15.62 7.57 18.31
CA THR A 80 15.85 6.19 17.83
C THR A 80 16.89 6.10 16.71
N GLY A 81 17.18 7.22 16.04
CA GLY A 81 17.94 7.27 14.79
C GLY A 81 17.05 7.33 13.54
N ASP A 82 15.76 7.07 13.70
CA ASP A 82 14.76 7.11 12.63
C ASP A 82 13.90 8.39 12.68
N TYR A 83 13.09 8.57 11.64
CA TYR A 83 12.23 9.73 11.47
C TYR A 83 10.77 9.28 11.36
N ILE A 84 9.87 10.12 11.88
CA ILE A 84 8.44 9.88 11.79
C ILE A 84 8.01 10.17 10.36
N PHE A 85 7.35 9.20 9.72
CA PHE A 85 6.63 9.43 8.46
C PHE A 85 5.35 10.20 8.75
N GLU A 86 5.26 11.43 8.25
CA GLU A 86 4.06 12.24 8.36
C GLU A 86 3.18 12.03 7.14
N ASN A 87 2.02 11.41 7.36
CA ASN A 87 1.06 11.13 6.28
C ASN A 87 0.28 12.41 5.93
N GLU A 88 0.90 13.25 5.12
CA GLU A 88 0.35 14.55 4.71
C GLU A 88 -0.66 14.43 3.56
N TRP A 89 -0.48 13.42 2.70
CA TRP A 89 -1.42 13.11 1.63
C TRP A 89 -1.50 11.60 1.38
N GLN A 90 -2.68 11.08 1.04
CA GLN A 90 -2.90 9.66 0.75
C GLN A 90 -4.01 9.43 -0.28
N SER A 91 -3.92 8.30 -0.99
CA SER A 91 -5.01 7.76 -1.80
C SER A 91 -5.12 6.25 -1.60
N PHE A 92 -6.35 5.74 -1.58
CA PHE A 92 -6.62 4.34 -1.32
C PHE A 92 -7.90 3.87 -2.00
N ARG A 93 -7.94 2.58 -2.34
CA ARG A 93 -9.13 1.93 -2.89
C ARG A 93 -10.05 1.50 -1.76
N THR A 94 -11.35 1.48 -2.04
CA THR A 94 -12.35 0.89 -1.16
C THR A 94 -13.09 -0.23 -1.87
N LYS A 95 -13.93 -0.97 -1.13
CA LYS A 95 -14.82 -1.97 -1.74
C LYS A 95 -15.84 -1.34 -2.69
N LYS A 96 -16.21 -0.07 -2.46
CA LYS A 96 -17.23 0.64 -3.25
C LYS A 96 -16.61 1.37 -4.43
N ASP A 97 -15.48 2.02 -4.20
CA ASP A 97 -14.73 2.77 -5.19
C ASP A 97 -13.36 2.12 -5.37
N ARG A 98 -13.15 1.56 -6.55
CA ARG A 98 -11.90 0.90 -6.90
C ARG A 98 -10.93 1.87 -7.56
N SER A 99 -11.21 3.15 -7.71
CA SER A 99 -10.27 4.11 -8.29
C SER A 99 -9.10 4.42 -7.34
N LEU A 100 -7.95 4.79 -7.91
CA LEU A 100 -6.77 5.21 -7.17
C LEU A 100 -6.23 6.48 -7.82
N GLU A 101 -6.08 7.55 -7.02
CA GLU A 101 -5.49 8.79 -7.50
C GLU A 101 -3.98 8.62 -7.59
N LEU A 102 -3.40 8.85 -8.77
CA LEU A 102 -1.96 8.67 -9.02
C LEU A 102 -1.18 9.99 -8.94
N LYS A 103 -1.85 11.07 -8.56
CA LYS A 103 -1.25 12.40 -8.39
C LYS A 103 -1.59 12.88 -6.99
N SER A 104 -0.58 13.35 -6.26
CA SER A 104 -0.83 13.99 -4.98
C SER A 104 -1.46 15.37 -5.16
N ALA A 105 -2.00 15.92 -4.07
CA ALA A 105 -2.24 17.35 -4.00
C ALA A 105 -0.93 18.14 -4.20
N PHE A 106 -1.06 19.39 -4.66
CA PHE A 106 0.05 20.33 -4.65
C PHE A 106 0.40 20.70 -3.21
N HIS A 107 1.69 20.81 -2.93
CA HIS A 107 2.21 21.22 -1.62
C HIS A 107 3.11 22.45 -1.81
N GLU A 108 2.67 23.59 -1.28
CA GLU A 108 3.44 24.82 -1.30
C GLU A 108 4.56 24.75 -0.26
N CYS A 109 5.74 25.23 -0.62
CA CYS A 109 6.89 25.11 0.24
C CYS A 109 7.99 26.11 -0.10
N GLN A 110 8.86 26.37 0.88
CA GLN A 110 9.99 27.29 0.70
C GLN A 110 11.05 26.68 -0.24
N PRO A 111 11.77 27.52 -1.02
CA PRO A 111 12.92 27.09 -1.79
C PRO A 111 13.95 26.38 -0.91
N GLY A 112 14.58 25.34 -1.45
CA GLY A 112 15.54 24.52 -0.71
C GLY A 112 15.50 23.06 -1.10
N ARG A 113 16.43 22.29 -0.49
CA ARG A 113 16.48 20.84 -0.62
C ARG A 113 15.52 20.20 0.36
N ARG A 114 14.77 19.21 -0.12
CA ARG A 114 13.82 18.41 0.67
C ARG A 114 13.90 16.95 0.28
N LYS A 115 13.43 16.09 1.18
CA LYS A 115 13.26 14.66 0.93
C LYS A 115 11.77 14.36 0.98
N ILE A 116 11.22 13.88 -0.12
CA ILE A 116 9.82 13.44 -0.19
C ILE A 116 9.83 11.93 0.01
N ALA A 117 9.13 11.41 1.01
CA ALA A 117 8.94 9.98 1.15
C ALA A 117 7.59 9.56 0.57
N VAL A 118 7.62 8.52 -0.27
CA VAL A 118 6.42 7.92 -0.86
C VAL A 118 6.31 6.50 -0.34
N LYS A 119 5.20 6.19 0.32
CA LYS A 119 4.89 4.87 0.85
C LYS A 119 3.78 4.24 0.01
N VAL A 120 3.98 3.02 -0.48
CA VAL A 120 3.01 2.27 -1.30
C VAL A 120 2.73 0.94 -0.62
N VAL A 121 1.46 0.57 -0.54
CA VAL A 121 1.00 -0.71 0.01
C VAL A 121 0.26 -1.47 -1.07
N ASP A 122 0.71 -2.69 -1.32
CA ASP A 122 0.07 -3.58 -2.30
C ASP A 122 -1.20 -4.23 -1.74
N ILE A 123 -1.96 -4.88 -2.63
CA ILE A 123 -3.19 -5.61 -2.29
C ILE A 123 -3.01 -6.83 -1.39
N PHE A 124 -1.76 -7.26 -1.13
CA PHE A 124 -1.43 -8.29 -0.14
C PHE A 124 -1.00 -7.69 1.21
N GLY A 125 -0.95 -6.36 1.30
CA GLY A 125 -0.56 -5.64 2.50
C GLY A 125 0.96 -5.45 2.65
N ASN A 126 1.77 -5.80 1.64
CA ASN A 126 3.20 -5.50 1.70
C ASN A 126 3.40 -4.02 1.41
N ASP A 127 4.22 -3.36 2.22
CA ASP A 127 4.56 -1.97 2.05
C ASP A 127 6.01 -1.78 1.56
N THR A 128 6.20 -0.71 0.79
CA THR A 128 7.51 -0.20 0.39
C THR A 128 7.53 1.30 0.52
N MET A 129 8.70 1.85 0.84
CA MET A 129 8.91 3.29 0.94
C MET A 129 10.10 3.71 0.09
N THR A 130 9.94 4.78 -0.68
CA THR A 130 11.01 5.38 -1.48
C THR A 130 11.18 6.85 -1.11
N ILE A 131 12.42 7.28 -0.92
CA ILE A 131 12.76 8.68 -0.62
C ILE A 131 13.30 9.34 -1.88
N ILE A 132 12.68 10.45 -2.27
CA ILE A 132 13.01 11.24 -3.44
C ILE A 132 13.60 12.56 -2.97
N LYS A 133 14.83 12.88 -3.39
CA LYS A 133 15.47 14.17 -3.09
C LYS A 133 15.04 15.18 -4.14
N VAL A 134 14.46 16.30 -3.71
CA VAL A 134 14.01 17.38 -4.59
C VAL A 134 14.67 18.69 -4.17
N THR A 135 14.99 19.54 -5.15
CA THR A 135 15.41 20.93 -4.91
C THR A 135 14.35 21.83 -5.51
N VAL A 136 13.72 22.65 -4.67
CA VAL A 136 12.77 23.69 -5.10
C VAL A 136 13.55 25.00 -5.22
N SER A 137 13.43 25.66 -6.37
CA SER A 137 14.13 26.90 -6.71
C SER A 137 13.21 28.10 -6.68
#